data_AF-A0A1F9F312-F1
#
_entry.id   AF-A0A1F9F312-F1
#
_cell.length_a   1.000
_cell.length_b   1.000
_cell.length_c   1.000
_cell.angle_alpha   90.00
_cell.angle_beta   90.00
_cell.angle_gamma   90.00
#
_symmetry.space_group_name_H-M   'P 1'
#
loop_
_entity.id
_entity.type
_entity.pdbx_description
1 polymer ?
#
loop_
_entity_poly.entity_id
_entity_poly.type
_entity_poly.pdbx_seq_one_letter_code
_entity_poly.pdbx_strand_id
1 'polypeptide(L)'
;MKFITKSPSFLIVGNLNILYESKQLILLTYSDAGQVWSVYRVNIDGSNLVKLLDIGRVNQFPELFISPDETRLAYTGKRDGAEDWPSSWLINLDGQGNHMICGEESNVIGWTKDGKLVIGALADAEGNVKPKYKNGKGILYGDNIRRRILIYDFLSKKFDVKNPSSFVESHEILKSLGVQERNTGISPDGKKKLFSQDGVSIGIRDIDGKNERILLKGKIN
;
A
#
# COMPACT_ATOMS: atom_id res chain seq x y z
N MET A 1 -24.86 -12.80 -3.08
CA MET A 1 -23.83 -12.79 -4.14
C MET A 1 -22.72 -13.76 -3.73
N LYS A 2 -22.29 -14.68 -4.60
CA LYS A 2 -21.28 -15.72 -4.30
C LYS A 2 -19.97 -15.34 -4.97
N PHE A 3 -18.94 -15.07 -4.18
CA PHE A 3 -17.58 -15.19 -4.68
C PHE A 3 -17.32 -16.69 -4.88
N ILE A 4 -17.14 -17.13 -6.11
CA ILE A 4 -16.47 -18.41 -6.38
C ILE A 4 -15.05 -18.02 -6.75
N THR A 5 -14.22 -17.80 -5.75
CA THR A 5 -12.79 -17.91 -5.97
C THR A 5 -12.54 -19.40 -6.29
N LYS A 6 -12.02 -19.67 -7.48
CA LYS A 6 -11.54 -21.01 -7.87
C LYS A 6 -10.21 -21.36 -7.18
N SER A 7 -9.71 -20.55 -6.24
CA SER A 7 -8.46 -20.84 -5.54
C SER A 7 -8.78 -21.55 -4.21
N PRO A 8 -8.43 -22.84 -4.07
CA PRO A 8 -8.67 -23.63 -2.85
C PRO A 8 -7.68 -23.29 -1.71
N SER A 9 -7.13 -22.08 -1.68
CA SER A 9 -6.05 -21.65 -0.78
C SER A 9 -6.56 -20.52 0.09
N PHE A 10 -6.23 -20.53 1.39
CA PHE A 10 -6.77 -19.60 2.37
C PHE A 10 -6.61 -18.15 1.90
N LEU A 11 -7.73 -17.46 1.73
CA LEU A 11 -7.77 -16.06 1.30
C LEU A 11 -7.75 -15.19 2.55
N ILE A 12 -6.57 -14.79 3.04
CA ILE A 12 -6.54 -13.68 4.01
C ILE A 12 -6.89 -12.42 3.24
N VAL A 13 -8.05 -11.82 3.53
CA VAL A 13 -8.39 -10.49 3.04
C VAL A 13 -7.84 -9.44 4.00
N GLY A 14 -6.89 -8.67 3.52
CA GLY A 14 -6.19 -7.61 4.23
C GLY A 14 -6.37 -6.24 3.58
N ASN A 15 -5.92 -5.16 4.23
CA ASN A 15 -5.82 -3.80 3.67
C ASN A 15 -6.98 -3.44 2.73
N LEU A 16 -8.20 -3.46 3.30
CA LEU A 16 -9.39 -3.11 2.56
C LEU A 16 -9.56 -1.61 2.52
N ASN A 17 -9.65 -1.05 1.32
CA ASN A 17 -9.75 0.39 1.12
C ASN A 17 -11.01 0.72 0.34
N ILE A 18 -11.75 1.71 0.82
CA ILE A 18 -12.92 2.23 0.12
C ILE A 18 -12.45 3.38 -0.77
N LEU A 19 -12.77 3.27 -2.06
CA LEU A 19 -12.67 4.35 -3.02
C LEU A 19 -14.07 4.98 -3.13
N TYR A 20 -14.22 6.18 -2.58
CA TYR A 20 -15.49 6.87 -2.40
C TYR A 20 -16.04 7.44 -3.69
N GLU A 21 -15.24 8.19 -4.42
CA GLU A 21 -15.66 8.87 -5.65
C GLU A 21 -16.00 7.83 -6.72
N SER A 22 -15.16 6.81 -6.85
CA SER A 22 -15.34 5.70 -7.80
C SER A 22 -16.29 4.61 -7.32
N LYS A 23 -16.72 4.62 -6.05
CA LYS A 23 -17.58 3.59 -5.41
C LYS A 23 -17.01 2.17 -5.57
N GLN A 24 -15.71 2.04 -5.33
CA GLN A 24 -14.97 0.80 -5.47
C GLN A 24 -14.29 0.39 -4.15
N LEU A 25 -13.85 -0.85 -4.10
CA LEU A 25 -13.05 -1.40 -3.03
C LEU A 25 -11.73 -1.91 -3.61
N ILE A 26 -10.65 -1.64 -2.90
CA ILE A 26 -9.37 -2.32 -3.12
C ILE A 26 -9.18 -3.37 -2.03
N LEU A 27 -8.86 -4.57 -2.47
CA LEU A 27 -8.71 -5.76 -1.62
C LEU A 27 -7.30 -6.30 -1.79
N LEU A 28 -6.65 -6.60 -0.67
CA LEU A 28 -5.44 -7.39 -0.66
C LEU A 28 -5.82 -8.84 -0.30
N THR A 29 -5.37 -9.79 -1.11
CA THR A 29 -5.64 -11.22 -0.88
C THR A 29 -4.35 -12.02 -0.87
N TYR A 30 -4.24 -13.01 0.00
CA TYR A 30 -3.15 -13.99 -0.03
C TYR A 30 -3.59 -15.31 -0.65
N SER A 31 -2.69 -15.98 -1.37
CA SER A 31 -2.87 -17.36 -1.84
C SER A 31 -1.72 -18.22 -1.33
N ASP A 32 -1.99 -19.20 -0.46
CA ASP A 32 -0.99 -20.15 0.05
C ASP A 32 -0.36 -21.01 -1.06
N ALA A 33 -1.16 -21.45 -2.04
CA ALA A 33 -0.69 -22.33 -3.11
C ALA A 33 0.36 -21.62 -3.99
N GLY A 34 0.20 -20.31 -4.19
CA GLY A 34 1.19 -19.49 -4.90
C GLY A 34 2.25 -18.85 -3.99
N GLN A 35 1.95 -18.71 -2.71
CA GLN A 35 2.61 -17.81 -1.75
C GLN A 35 2.63 -16.35 -2.24
N VAL A 36 1.53 -15.89 -2.85
CA VAL A 36 1.46 -14.59 -3.52
C VAL A 36 0.41 -13.70 -2.87
N TRP A 37 0.78 -12.45 -2.65
CA TRP A 37 -0.16 -11.36 -2.38
C TRP A 37 -0.66 -10.75 -3.69
N SER A 38 -1.97 -10.66 -3.83
CA SER A 38 -2.63 -10.07 -5.00
C SER A 38 -3.50 -8.91 -4.57
N VAL A 39 -3.53 -7.87 -5.40
CA VAL A 39 -4.42 -6.73 -5.23
C VAL A 39 -5.56 -6.84 -6.23
N TYR A 40 -6.79 -6.69 -5.73
CA TYR A 40 -7.99 -6.68 -6.53
C TYR A 40 -8.74 -5.36 -6.36
N ARG A 41 -9.46 -4.98 -7.41
CA ARG A 41 -10.45 -3.92 -7.42
C ARG A 41 -11.82 -4.53 -7.68
N VAL A 42 -12.83 -4.06 -6.96
CA VAL A 42 -14.22 -4.51 -7.13
C VAL A 42 -15.15 -3.33 -6.89
N ASN A 43 -16.29 -3.30 -7.55
CA ASN A 43 -17.33 -2.32 -7.23
C ASN A 43 -17.90 -2.59 -5.82
N ILE A 44 -18.43 -1.56 -5.14
CA ILE A 44 -19.07 -1.72 -3.81
C ILE A 44 -20.25 -2.72 -3.85
N ASP A 45 -20.92 -2.85 -5.00
CA ASP A 45 -21.98 -3.84 -5.21
C ASP A 45 -21.45 -5.28 -5.43
N GLY A 46 -20.14 -5.47 -5.50
CA GLY A 46 -19.47 -6.76 -5.71
C GLY A 46 -19.30 -7.14 -7.19
N SER A 47 -19.72 -6.31 -8.14
CA SER A 47 -19.50 -6.52 -9.56
C SER A 47 -18.09 -6.09 -10.01
N ASN A 48 -17.70 -6.48 -11.23
CA ASN A 48 -16.46 -6.04 -11.87
C ASN A 48 -15.20 -6.27 -11.03
N LEU A 49 -15.08 -7.47 -10.46
CA LEU A 49 -13.84 -7.90 -9.83
C LEU A 49 -12.73 -8.00 -10.88
N VAL A 50 -11.69 -7.19 -10.70
CA VAL A 50 -10.51 -7.17 -11.56
C VAL A 50 -9.27 -7.31 -10.70
N LYS A 51 -8.35 -8.19 -11.09
CA LYS A 51 -7.02 -8.27 -10.49
C LYS A 51 -6.18 -7.10 -11.01
N LEU A 52 -5.63 -6.29 -10.11
CA LEU A 52 -4.76 -5.17 -10.47
C LEU A 52 -3.30 -5.61 -10.62
N LEU A 53 -2.78 -6.35 -9.64
CA LEU A 53 -1.43 -6.90 -9.72
C LEU A 53 -1.20 -8.06 -8.76
N ASP A 54 -0.09 -8.75 -8.98
CA ASP A 54 0.58 -9.60 -7.99
C ASP A 54 1.79 -8.83 -7.41
N ILE A 55 1.82 -8.66 -6.09
CA ILE A 55 2.93 -8.00 -5.38
C ILE A 55 4.13 -8.95 -5.24
N GLY A 56 3.93 -10.25 -5.52
CA GLY A 56 4.95 -11.29 -5.46
C GLY A 56 5.01 -12.00 -4.10
N ARG A 57 6.07 -12.81 -3.91
CA ARG A 57 6.32 -13.55 -2.68
C ARG A 57 6.93 -12.63 -1.64
N VAL A 58 6.09 -12.10 -0.75
CA VAL A 58 6.53 -11.26 0.34
C VAL A 58 6.24 -11.97 1.67
N ASN A 59 7.28 -12.19 2.46
CA ASN A 59 7.17 -12.70 3.83
C ASN A 59 6.57 -11.67 4.81
N GLN A 60 6.13 -10.52 4.30
CA GLN A 60 5.56 -9.41 5.05
C GLN A 60 4.23 -9.01 4.42
N PHE A 61 3.29 -8.58 5.26
CA PHE A 61 1.99 -8.08 4.83
C PHE A 61 2.17 -6.74 4.10
N PRO A 62 1.88 -6.63 2.79
CA PRO A 62 2.19 -5.43 2.04
C PRO A 62 1.27 -4.27 2.43
N GLU A 63 1.86 -3.11 2.70
CA GLU A 63 1.12 -1.87 2.96
C GLU A 63 0.72 -1.19 1.65
N LEU A 64 -0.56 -0.80 1.57
CA LEU A 64 -1.18 -0.21 0.38
C LEU A 64 -1.66 1.21 0.68
N PHE A 65 -1.33 2.16 -0.20
CA PHE A 65 -1.66 3.58 -0.04
C PHE A 65 -2.32 4.09 -1.31
N ILE A 66 -3.59 4.46 -1.23
CA ILE A 66 -4.32 5.01 -2.38
C ILE A 66 -4.14 6.52 -2.41
N SER A 67 -3.94 7.07 -3.61
CA SER A 67 -3.86 8.51 -3.81
C SER A 67 -5.20 9.19 -3.49
N PRO A 68 -5.19 10.44 -2.99
CA PRO A 68 -6.42 11.17 -2.64
C PRO A 68 -7.41 11.34 -3.80
N ASP A 69 -6.92 11.30 -5.05
CA ASP A 69 -7.71 11.41 -6.27
C ASP A 69 -8.26 10.05 -6.77
N GLU A 70 -8.02 8.95 -6.06
CA GLU A 70 -8.44 7.58 -6.42
C GLU A 70 -7.96 7.12 -7.81
N THR A 71 -6.83 7.64 -8.29
CA THR A 71 -6.28 7.22 -9.60
C THR A 71 -5.09 6.27 -9.48
N ARG A 72 -4.43 6.21 -8.32
CA ARG A 72 -3.17 5.46 -8.12
C ARG A 72 -3.14 4.68 -6.82
N LEU A 73 -2.38 3.60 -6.85
CA LEU A 73 -2.00 2.82 -5.69
C LEU A 73 -0.47 2.84 -5.58
N ALA A 74 0.03 3.26 -4.42
CA ALA A 74 1.41 3.09 -4.03
C ALA A 74 1.52 1.94 -3.02
N TYR A 75 2.59 1.17 -3.11
CA TYR A 75 2.83 0.06 -2.20
C TYR A 75 4.33 -0.17 -1.96
N THR A 76 4.63 -0.83 -0.85
CA THR A 76 5.98 -1.29 -0.53
C THR A 76 6.08 -2.78 -0.87
N GLY A 77 7.03 -3.15 -1.74
CA GLY A 77 7.14 -4.53 -2.24
C GLY A 77 8.54 -4.88 -2.72
N LYS A 78 8.81 -6.17 -2.90
CA LYS A 78 10.09 -6.67 -3.41
C LYS A 78 10.01 -6.82 -4.93
N ARG A 79 11.13 -6.57 -5.62
CA ARG A 79 11.28 -6.94 -7.03
C ARG A 79 11.56 -8.43 -7.13
N ASP A 80 10.95 -9.11 -8.10
CA ASP A 80 11.28 -10.51 -8.38
C ASP A 80 12.78 -10.66 -8.67
N GLY A 81 13.44 -11.57 -7.93
CA GLY A 81 14.87 -11.84 -8.06
C GLY A 81 15.81 -10.80 -7.43
N ALA A 82 15.31 -9.79 -6.73
CA ALA A 82 16.16 -8.85 -5.98
C ALA A 82 16.57 -9.40 -4.61
N GLU A 83 17.77 -9.02 -4.15
CA GLU A 83 18.20 -9.27 -2.78
C GLU A 83 17.29 -8.53 -1.80
N ASP A 84 16.40 -9.28 -1.14
CA ASP A 84 15.69 -9.08 0.13
C ASP A 84 15.06 -7.75 0.57
N TRP A 85 15.21 -6.63 -0.14
CA TRP A 85 14.82 -5.32 0.41
C TRP A 85 13.58 -4.73 -0.26
N PRO A 86 12.72 -4.05 0.51
CA PRO A 86 11.55 -3.39 -0.03
C PRO A 86 11.97 -2.22 -0.93
N SER A 87 11.21 -2.03 -2.00
CA SER A 87 11.22 -0.82 -2.82
C SER A 87 9.81 -0.24 -2.83
N SER A 88 9.69 1.03 -3.17
CA SER A 88 8.40 1.69 -3.32
C SER A 88 7.96 1.60 -4.77
N TRP A 89 6.71 1.19 -4.96
CA TRP A 89 6.10 0.95 -6.24
C TRP A 89 4.86 1.81 -6.42
N LEU A 90 4.54 2.08 -7.66
CA LEU A 90 3.36 2.83 -8.06
C LEU A 90 2.69 2.14 -9.24
N ILE A 91 1.37 2.03 -9.16
CA ILE A 91 0.51 1.54 -10.22
C ILE A 91 -0.70 2.47 -10.38
N ASN A 92 -1.20 2.59 -11.60
CA ASN A 92 -2.50 3.22 -11.82
C ASN A 92 -3.62 2.26 -11.41
N LEU A 93 -4.74 2.78 -10.92
CA LEU A 93 -5.87 1.95 -10.48
C LEU A 93 -6.61 1.27 -11.63
N ASP A 94 -6.32 1.61 -12.89
CA ASP A 94 -6.73 0.83 -14.07
C ASP A 94 -5.90 -0.45 -14.29
N GLY A 95 -4.87 -0.67 -13.46
CA GLY A 95 -3.96 -1.83 -13.54
C GLY A 95 -2.74 -1.59 -14.44
N GLN A 96 -2.60 -0.43 -15.07
CA GLN A 96 -1.50 -0.12 -15.97
C GLN A 96 -0.36 0.60 -15.26
N GLY A 97 0.80 0.60 -15.92
CA GLY A 97 1.95 1.42 -15.50
C GLY A 97 2.50 1.04 -14.14
N ASN A 98 2.49 -0.25 -13.76
CA ASN A 98 3.19 -0.70 -12.57
C ASN A 98 4.70 -0.50 -12.74
N HIS A 99 5.31 0.32 -11.89
CA HIS A 99 6.74 0.57 -11.92
C HIS A 99 7.29 0.92 -10.53
N MET A 100 8.59 0.70 -10.35
CA MET A 100 9.31 1.14 -9.17
C MET A 100 9.44 2.67 -9.22
N ILE A 101 8.94 3.34 -8.19
CA ILE A 101 8.99 4.81 -8.07
C ILE A 101 10.18 5.28 -7.23
N CYS A 102 10.65 4.45 -6.30
CA CYS A 102 11.83 4.71 -5.49
C CYS A 102 12.59 3.40 -5.29
N GLY A 103 13.93 3.49 -5.28
CA GLY A 103 14.83 2.35 -5.33
C GLY A 103 14.84 1.47 -4.07
N GLU A 104 15.83 0.59 -3.99
CA GLU A 104 15.99 -0.33 -2.86
C GLU A 104 16.12 0.41 -1.52
N GLU A 105 15.64 -0.25 -0.46
CA GLU A 105 15.58 0.31 0.89
C GLU A 105 14.70 1.57 0.97
N SER A 106 13.57 1.53 0.27
CA SER A 106 12.51 2.53 0.37
C SER A 106 11.18 1.93 0.80
N ASN A 107 10.36 2.73 1.48
CA ASN A 107 9.03 2.37 1.92
C ASN A 107 8.07 3.54 1.67
N VAL A 108 6.87 3.24 1.18
CA VAL A 108 5.81 4.23 1.11
C VAL A 108 5.38 4.59 2.53
N ILE A 109 5.25 5.88 2.81
CA ILE A 109 4.75 6.40 4.09
C ILE A 109 3.29 6.82 3.96
N GLY A 110 2.91 7.38 2.80
CA GLY A 110 1.54 7.77 2.52
C GLY A 110 1.45 8.86 1.48
N TRP A 111 0.30 9.51 1.44
CA TRP A 111 0.02 10.62 0.52
C TRP A 111 -0.24 11.90 1.30
N THR A 112 0.26 13.02 0.81
CA THR A 112 -0.23 14.34 1.24
C THR A 112 -1.64 14.57 0.71
N LYS A 113 -2.41 15.45 1.35
CA LYS A 113 -3.79 15.76 0.91
C LYS A 113 -3.87 16.31 -0.52
N ASP A 114 -2.84 16.99 -0.97
CA ASP A 114 -2.72 17.56 -2.33
C ASP A 114 -2.16 16.56 -3.36
N GLY A 115 -2.02 15.28 -3.00
CA GLY A 115 -1.72 14.21 -3.95
C GLY A 115 -0.23 13.97 -4.22
N LYS A 116 0.68 14.45 -3.37
CA LYS A 116 2.10 14.07 -3.42
C LYS A 116 2.35 12.78 -2.67
N LEU A 117 3.23 11.93 -3.21
CA LEU A 117 3.58 10.66 -2.59
C LEU A 117 4.76 10.86 -1.64
N VAL A 118 4.65 10.35 -0.41
CA VAL A 118 5.70 10.46 0.61
C VAL A 118 6.35 9.10 0.82
N ILE A 119 7.67 9.08 0.70
CA ILE A 119 8.49 7.86 0.72
C ILE A 119 9.62 8.04 1.74
N GLY A 120 9.83 7.04 2.59
CA GLY A 120 11.03 6.91 3.40
C GLY A 120 12.09 6.16 2.61
N ALA A 121 13.31 6.67 2.50
CA ALA A 121 14.39 5.99 1.79
C ALA A 121 15.75 6.22 2.45
N LEU A 122 16.66 5.26 2.31
CA LEU A 122 18.07 5.48 2.62
C LEU A 122 18.71 6.30 1.49
N ALA A 123 19.14 7.54 1.76
CA ALA A 123 19.61 8.46 0.72
C ALA A 123 20.67 9.46 1.22
N ASP A 124 21.39 10.10 0.28
CA ASP A 124 22.24 11.28 0.55
C ASP A 124 21.42 12.58 0.71
N ALA A 125 22.09 13.69 1.03
CA ALA A 125 21.45 14.97 1.35
C ALA A 125 20.60 15.55 0.21
N GLU A 126 20.93 15.16 -1.01
CA GLU A 126 20.25 15.52 -2.25
C GLU A 126 19.11 14.55 -2.60
N GLY A 127 18.90 13.50 -1.80
CA GLY A 127 17.82 12.53 -1.99
C GLY A 127 18.15 11.39 -2.97
N ASN A 128 19.42 11.22 -3.37
CA ASN A 128 19.81 10.09 -4.19
C ASN A 128 19.83 8.83 -3.32
N VAL A 129 18.92 7.91 -3.63
CA VAL A 129 18.73 6.64 -2.91
C VAL A 129 19.99 5.79 -3.01
N LYS A 130 20.40 5.19 -1.89
CA LYS A 130 21.55 4.29 -1.80
C LYS A 130 21.09 2.90 -1.32
N PRO A 131 21.55 1.82 -1.97
CA PRO A 131 21.24 0.48 -1.51
C PRO A 131 21.91 0.23 -0.16
N LYS A 132 21.26 -0.43 0.77
CA LYS A 132 21.87 -0.75 2.08
C LYS A 132 22.84 -1.94 2.01
N TYR A 133 22.70 -2.79 1.00
CA TYR A 133 23.47 -4.02 0.81
C TYR A 133 23.93 -4.16 -0.63
N LYS A 134 24.99 -4.95 -0.84
CA LYS A 134 25.44 -5.38 -2.17
C LYS A 134 26.04 -6.78 -2.06
N ASN A 135 25.52 -7.72 -2.84
CA ASN A 135 25.97 -9.12 -2.86
C ASN A 135 25.89 -9.77 -1.46
N GLY A 136 24.76 -9.58 -0.76
CA GLY A 136 24.51 -10.11 0.58
C GLY A 136 25.31 -9.45 1.71
N LYS A 137 26.08 -8.39 1.45
CA LYS A 137 26.90 -7.68 2.45
C LYS A 137 26.39 -6.26 2.67
N GLY A 138 26.29 -5.87 3.94
CA GLY A 138 25.93 -4.51 4.32
C GLY A 138 26.97 -3.52 3.80
N ILE A 139 26.50 -2.44 3.18
CA ILE A 139 27.35 -1.33 2.79
C ILE A 139 27.43 -0.39 3.99
N LEU A 140 28.66 -0.12 4.44
CA LEU A 140 28.91 0.89 5.43
C LEU A 140 29.02 2.24 4.72
N TYR A 141 28.07 3.11 5.01
CA TYR A 141 28.13 4.50 4.59
C TYR A 141 28.58 5.38 5.76
N GLY A 142 29.18 6.53 5.44
CA GLY A 142 29.35 7.60 6.42
C GLY A 142 28.01 8.27 6.76
N ASP A 143 28.04 9.18 7.73
CA ASP A 143 26.85 9.81 8.34
C ASP A 143 25.94 10.57 7.36
N ASN A 144 26.45 10.89 6.16
CA ASN A 144 25.65 11.53 5.11
C ASN A 144 24.58 10.61 4.50
N ILE A 145 24.70 9.29 4.61
CA ILE A 145 23.66 8.38 4.10
C ILE A 145 22.79 7.94 5.27
N ARG A 146 21.56 8.44 5.30
CA ARG A 146 20.61 8.16 6.37
C ARG A 146 19.18 8.09 5.82
N ARG A 147 18.24 7.66 6.66
CA ARG A 147 16.83 7.61 6.25
C ARG A 147 16.29 9.03 6.13
N ARG A 148 15.73 9.35 4.97
CA ARG A 148 15.19 10.66 4.60
C ARG A 148 13.76 10.51 4.14
N ILE A 149 13.02 11.61 4.17
CA ILE A 149 11.65 11.69 3.66
C ILE A 149 11.73 12.33 2.28
N LEU A 150 11.32 11.58 1.26
CA LEU A 150 11.25 12.02 -0.12
C LEU A 150 9.78 12.27 -0.48
N ILE A 151 9.48 13.45 -1.01
CA ILE A 151 8.12 13.85 -1.41
C ILE A 151 8.10 13.95 -2.93
N TYR A 152 7.48 12.97 -3.57
CA TYR A 152 7.37 12.92 -5.02
C TYR A 152 6.20 13.77 -5.52
N ASP A 153 6.53 14.77 -6.33
CA ASP A 153 5.55 15.58 -7.05
C ASP A 153 5.37 15.04 -8.48
N PHE A 154 4.13 14.65 -8.79
CA PHE A 154 3.75 14.09 -10.09
C PHE A 154 3.79 15.10 -11.23
N LEU A 155 3.63 16.39 -10.93
CA LEU A 155 3.65 17.46 -11.94
C LEU A 155 5.09 17.72 -12.40
N SER A 156 5.99 17.93 -11.45
CA SER A 156 7.40 18.20 -11.75
C SER A 156 8.24 16.94 -11.98
N LYS A 157 7.74 15.76 -11.59
CA LYS A 157 8.46 14.47 -11.59
C LYS A 157 9.76 14.53 -10.78
N LYS A 158 9.75 15.26 -9.67
CA LYS A 158 10.91 15.46 -8.80
C LYS A 158 10.57 15.10 -7.36
N PHE A 159 11.62 14.78 -6.60
CA PHE A 159 11.55 14.62 -5.16
C PHE A 159 11.96 15.93 -4.47
N ASP A 160 11.12 16.41 -3.56
CA ASP A 160 11.54 17.33 -2.49
C ASP A 160 12.04 16.48 -1.32
N VAL A 161 13.17 16.86 -0.72
CA VAL A 161 13.89 16.06 0.26
C VAL A 161 13.80 16.73 1.61
N LYS A 162 13.30 16.01 2.61
CA LYS A 162 13.36 16.42 4.02
C LYS A 162 14.36 15.58 4.78
N ASN A 163 15.15 16.28 5.59
CA ASN A 163 16.36 15.76 6.22
C ASN A 163 16.25 15.76 7.74
N PRO A 164 15.28 15.04 8.33
CA PRO A 164 15.10 15.02 9.77
C PRO A 164 16.37 14.55 10.47
N SER A 165 16.73 15.20 11.57
CA SER A 165 17.84 14.84 12.44
C SER A 165 17.42 13.84 13.52
N SER A 166 16.12 13.57 13.69
CA SER A 166 15.59 12.63 14.67
C SER A 166 14.26 12.00 14.24
N PHE A 167 13.87 10.91 14.90
CA PHE A 167 12.55 10.29 14.69
C PHE A 167 11.39 11.24 15.06
N VAL A 168 11.57 12.07 16.09
CA VAL A 168 10.57 13.06 16.51
C VAL A 168 10.35 14.09 15.42
N GLU A 169 11.43 14.64 14.85
CA GLU A 169 11.33 15.61 13.75
C GLU A 169 10.70 14.98 12.50
N SER A 170 11.03 13.73 12.17
CA SER A 170 10.36 12.99 11.09
C SER A 170 8.85 12.99 11.27
N HIS A 171 8.36 12.69 12.49
CA HIS A 171 6.94 12.64 12.77
C HIS A 171 6.27 14.02 12.67
N GLU A 172 6.93 15.08 13.15
CA GLU A 172 6.42 16.45 13.01
C GLU A 172 6.38 16.92 11.55
N ILE A 173 7.39 16.56 10.74
CA ILE A 173 7.37 16.80 9.29
C ILE A 173 6.16 16.10 8.66
N LEU A 174 5.94 14.82 8.93
CA LEU A 174 4.81 14.07 8.36
C LEU A 174 3.45 14.66 8.75
N LYS A 175 3.29 15.10 10.00
CA LYS A 175 2.11 15.85 10.45
C LYS A 175 1.93 17.16 9.69
N SER A 176 3.00 17.95 9.56
CA SER A 176 2.97 19.25 8.88
C SER A 176 2.58 19.13 7.41
N LEU A 177 2.97 18.01 6.77
CA LEU A 177 2.61 17.67 5.39
C LEU A 177 1.18 17.13 5.25
N GLY A 178 0.49 16.88 6.38
CA GLY A 178 -0.84 16.28 6.40
C GLY A 178 -0.85 14.89 5.79
N VAL A 179 0.21 14.10 6.01
CA VAL A 179 0.33 12.76 5.43
C VAL A 179 -0.76 11.85 5.97
N GLN A 180 -1.47 11.22 5.06
CA GLN A 180 -2.43 10.18 5.37
C GLN A 180 -1.67 8.85 5.48
N GLU A 181 -1.25 8.54 6.71
CA GLU A 181 -0.40 7.39 7.05
C GLU A 181 -1.14 6.04 6.98
N ARG A 182 -2.48 6.02 6.96
CA ARG A 182 -3.26 4.78 6.91
C ARG A 182 -4.48 4.91 6.01
N ASN A 183 -4.53 4.03 5.04
CA ASN A 183 -5.75 3.76 4.30
C ASN A 183 -6.60 2.83 5.16
N THR A 184 -7.50 3.44 5.92
CA THR A 184 -8.35 2.73 6.86
C THR A 184 -9.51 2.16 6.07
N GLY A 185 -9.88 0.90 6.28
CA GLY A 185 -11.16 0.37 5.80
C GLY A 185 -12.38 1.03 6.45
N ILE A 186 -12.25 2.28 6.94
CA ILE A 186 -13.27 3.12 7.53
C ILE A 186 -13.82 4.04 6.44
N SER A 187 -15.14 4.28 6.39
CA SER A 187 -15.83 5.19 5.48
C SER A 187 -15.42 6.67 5.69
N PRO A 188 -15.67 7.61 4.75
CA PRO A 188 -15.07 8.94 4.80
C PRO A 188 -15.74 9.81 5.88
N ASP A 189 -16.97 9.47 6.26
CA ASP A 189 -17.68 10.03 7.39
C ASP A 189 -17.24 9.44 8.75
N GLY A 190 -16.29 8.49 8.75
CA GLY A 190 -15.78 7.82 9.93
C GLY A 190 -16.76 6.84 10.59
N LYS A 191 -17.95 6.62 10.00
CA LYS A 191 -19.06 5.92 10.68
C LYS A 191 -19.05 4.42 10.49
N LYS A 192 -18.47 3.91 9.41
CA LYS A 192 -18.47 2.49 9.07
C LYS A 192 -17.06 1.98 8.88
N LYS A 193 -16.83 0.70 9.12
CA LYS A 193 -15.58 0.00 8.81
C LYS A 193 -15.82 -1.35 8.15
N LEU A 194 -14.93 -1.73 7.25
CA LEU A 194 -14.85 -3.04 6.66
C LEU A 194 -14.30 -4.04 7.69
N PHE A 195 -14.75 -5.28 7.57
CA PHE A 195 -14.25 -6.39 8.37
C PHE A 195 -14.20 -7.67 7.54
N SER A 196 -13.30 -8.57 7.91
CA SER A 196 -13.31 -9.94 7.43
C SER A 196 -14.15 -10.80 8.38
N GLN A 197 -15.04 -11.60 7.83
CA GLN A 197 -15.83 -12.63 8.51
C GLN A 197 -15.36 -14.00 7.99
N ASP A 198 -15.15 -14.93 8.90
CA ASP A 198 -14.78 -16.33 8.60
C ASP A 198 -13.48 -16.45 7.77
N GLY A 199 -12.63 -15.43 7.80
CA GLY A 199 -11.41 -15.32 7.01
C GLY A 199 -11.63 -14.96 5.54
N VAL A 200 -12.75 -15.36 4.95
CA VAL A 200 -12.98 -15.30 3.49
C VAL A 200 -14.12 -14.37 3.06
N SER A 201 -15.00 -13.97 3.97
CA SER A 201 -16.11 -13.07 3.70
C SER A 201 -15.74 -11.64 4.09
N ILE A 202 -16.28 -10.66 3.38
CA ILE A 202 -16.05 -9.23 3.65
C ILE A 202 -17.39 -8.60 3.99
N GLY A 203 -17.45 -7.94 5.14
CA GLY A 203 -18.59 -7.16 5.58
C GLY A 203 -18.25 -5.71 5.86
N ILE A 204 -19.29 -4.92 6.07
CA ILE A 204 -19.22 -3.56 6.59
C ILE A 204 -20.05 -3.49 7.86
N ARG A 205 -19.56 -2.73 8.84
CA ARG A 205 -20.24 -2.49 10.12
C ARG A 205 -20.07 -1.05 10.55
N ASP A 206 -20.87 -0.61 11.50
CA ASP A 206 -20.63 0.67 12.14
C ASP A 206 -19.33 0.64 12.95
N ILE A 207 -18.74 1.81 13.19
CA ILE A 207 -17.46 1.95 13.89
C ILE A 207 -17.52 1.35 15.30
N ASP A 208 -18.70 1.44 15.94
CA ASP A 208 -19.04 0.87 17.25
C ASP A 208 -19.26 -0.65 17.23
N GLY A 209 -19.20 -1.28 16.04
CA GLY A 209 -19.36 -2.71 15.83
C GLY A 209 -20.80 -3.17 15.59
N LYS A 210 -21.78 -2.27 15.53
CA LYS A 210 -23.19 -2.62 15.25
C LYS A 210 -23.51 -2.61 13.76
N ASN A 211 -24.74 -3.01 13.42
CA ASN A 211 -25.30 -2.94 12.06
C ASN A 211 -24.38 -3.54 11.00
N GLU A 212 -24.01 -4.80 11.21
CA GLU A 212 -23.14 -5.53 10.30
C GLU A 212 -23.91 -6.02 9.07
N ARG A 213 -23.29 -5.88 7.89
CA ARG A 213 -23.79 -6.43 6.63
C ARG A 213 -22.65 -7.05 5.86
N ILE A 214 -22.85 -8.28 5.39
CA ILE A 214 -21.91 -8.93 4.48
C ILE A 214 -22.08 -8.35 3.07
N LEU A 215 -20.99 -7.79 2.55
CA LEU A 215 -20.90 -7.27 1.19
C LEU A 215 -20.53 -8.41 0.23
N LEU A 216 -19.56 -9.24 0.62
CA LEU A 216 -19.03 -10.33 -0.18
C LEU A 216 -18.97 -11.60 0.67
N LYS A 217 -19.66 -12.67 0.26
CA LYS A 217 -19.54 -13.99 0.91
C LYS A 217 -18.45 -14.79 0.25
N GLY A 218 -17.42 -15.15 1.01
CA GLY A 218 -16.42 -16.13 0.63
C GLY A 218 -16.96 -17.55 0.75
N LYS A 219 -16.25 -18.50 0.12
CA LYS A 219 -16.47 -19.93 0.33
C LYS A 219 -15.16 -20.55 0.78
N ILE A 220 -15.23 -21.32 1.85
CA ILE A 220 -14.19 -22.28 2.22
C ILE A 220 -14.61 -23.59 1.56
N ASN A 221 -13.76 -24.14 0.69
CA ASN A 221 -13.95 -25.48 0.13
C ASN A 221 -13.34 -26.51 1.06
#